data_AF-A0A9Q1HKM4-F1
#
_entry.id   AF-A0A9Q1HKM4-F1
#
_cell.length_a   1.000
_cell.length_b   1.000
_cell.length_c   1.000
_cell.angle_alpha   90.00
_cell.angle_beta   90.00
_cell.angle_gamma   90.00
#
_symmetry.space_group_name_H-M   'P 1'
#
loop_
_entity.id
_entity.type
_entity.pdbx_description
1 polymer ?
#
loop_
_entity_poly.entity_id
_entity_poly.type
_entity_poly.pdbx_seq_one_letter_code
_entity_poly.pdbx_strand_id
1 'polypeptide(L)'
;MKDFLTWYNNRDVVPFLEALDKMAQFYKDRHIDVFKDGISVPGLTMKYLFQKAEGEPFALFNKHNKDLYYTFRANLVGGPSIIFHRYQEKGKTKIRNTDNVCHKIVGFDANALYLWAIMQNMPTGSYLRRREETGFKLEKSRPVSNEWLQWKAYEENVFIRHQGNDKEKRVGLRRIPVDGFCQETNTVYQFHGCHFHGHDCYLTQHKCYTVEEQQKFDMRRNETVNIRDYIKSLGYNYEEIRECEFYTQQKTSQGLQQFLHTLRLPLEKVRKLSPQRIVQAIRDDMIFGAIECDIHVPDELKPTFAEMCPIFKNTDISIDDIGEHMKIFALERKIMTKPRKSLIGSMFGKKLLLATPLVKWYLDKGLKITRIYQVIEFTPKQCFKTFGDAVSDARREGDLDSSRAIIADTMKLIGNSSYGKTITNKEGHRNIHIVPEDKASRLINETTFRDLNEISNGCYEVESAKPSIAMDLPIQIGFFVYQYAKLRMLEFYDFLDKFFDRQYWEYVEMDTDSAYIAIAGDRLDDLVKPELRQVYEREKHHWFPRTDTEEHKRYDKRTPGLFKVEWEGDGIVALNSKMYYCFGGSKDKFSCKGINKSRNEVGKSIHNPNVNCKPTQRAYYSTNM
;
A
#
# COMPACT_ATOMS: atom_id res chain seq x y z
N MET A 1 24.71 -36.94 -29.04
CA MET A 1 24.47 -36.37 -27.69
C MET A 1 24.83 -34.88 -27.62
N LYS A 2 26.02 -34.47 -28.09
CA LYS A 2 26.42 -33.04 -28.15
C LYS A 2 25.52 -32.16 -29.03
N ASP A 3 25.11 -32.65 -30.19
CA ASP A 3 24.23 -31.88 -31.09
C ASP A 3 22.83 -31.71 -30.52
N PHE A 4 22.31 -32.74 -29.83
CA PHE A 4 21.05 -32.65 -29.10
C PHE A 4 21.13 -31.66 -27.94
N LEU A 5 22.20 -31.69 -27.15
CA LEU A 5 22.42 -30.72 -26.07
C LEU A 5 22.51 -29.28 -26.63
N THR A 6 23.20 -29.09 -27.76
CA THR A 6 23.30 -27.79 -28.43
C THR A 6 21.93 -27.31 -28.91
N TRP A 7 21.17 -28.19 -29.57
CA TRP A 7 19.81 -27.90 -30.02
C TRP A 7 18.88 -27.57 -28.85
N TYR A 8 18.93 -28.36 -27.77
CA TYR A 8 18.13 -28.16 -26.57
C TYR A 8 18.46 -26.81 -25.91
N ASN A 9 19.74 -26.51 -25.71
CA ASN A 9 20.17 -25.22 -25.15
C ASN A 9 19.73 -24.04 -26.05
N ASN A 10 19.79 -24.20 -27.37
CA ASN A 10 19.29 -23.17 -28.30
C ASN A 10 17.77 -22.99 -28.20
N ARG A 11 17.01 -24.06 -27.92
CA ARG A 11 15.56 -23.99 -27.69
C ARG A 11 15.19 -23.24 -26.41
N ASP A 12 16.08 -23.15 -25.43
CA ASP A 12 15.91 -22.31 -24.23
C ASP A 12 16.42 -20.88 -24.45
N VAL A 13 17.60 -20.70 -25.06
CA VAL A 13 18.26 -19.39 -25.18
C VAL A 13 17.61 -18.49 -26.23
N VAL A 14 17.23 -19.02 -27.40
CA VAL A 14 16.68 -18.18 -28.48
C VAL A 14 15.37 -17.50 -28.07
N PRO A 15 14.35 -18.21 -27.53
CA PRO A 15 13.12 -17.55 -27.06
C PRO A 15 13.36 -16.55 -25.93
N PHE A 16 14.35 -16.80 -25.07
CA PHE A 16 14.73 -15.86 -24.02
C PHE A 16 15.26 -14.55 -24.62
N LEU A 17 16.17 -14.61 -25.59
CA LEU A 17 16.70 -13.41 -26.26
C LEU A 17 15.60 -12.64 -27.01
N GLU A 18 14.72 -13.33 -27.73
CA GLU A 18 13.57 -12.69 -28.40
C GLU A 18 12.62 -12.00 -27.42
N ALA A 19 12.34 -12.62 -26.27
CA ALA A 19 11.54 -12.02 -25.23
C ALA A 19 12.23 -10.78 -24.63
N LEU A 20 13.54 -10.85 -24.45
CA LEU A 20 14.35 -9.76 -23.92
C LEU A 20 14.36 -8.56 -24.87
N ASP A 21 14.54 -8.77 -26.18
CA ASP A 21 14.46 -7.72 -27.20
C ASP A 21 13.08 -7.04 -27.22
N LYS A 22 12.00 -7.82 -27.17
CA LYS A 22 10.62 -7.30 -27.10
C LYS A 22 10.37 -6.49 -25.83
N MET A 23 10.83 -6.98 -24.67
CA MET A 23 10.72 -6.24 -23.40
C MET A 23 11.56 -4.96 -23.42
N ALA A 24 12.78 -5.01 -23.94
CA ALA A 24 13.64 -3.85 -24.07
C ALA A 24 12.99 -2.76 -24.93
N GLN A 25 12.41 -3.14 -26.09
CA GLN A 25 11.68 -2.19 -26.94
C GLN A 25 10.45 -1.60 -26.22
N PHE A 26 9.65 -2.44 -25.56
CA PHE A 26 8.46 -2.00 -24.81
C PHE A 26 8.77 -0.94 -23.74
N TYR A 27 9.87 -1.09 -23.01
CA TYR A 27 10.30 -0.13 -21.99
C TYR A 27 11.03 1.08 -22.59
N LYS A 28 11.76 0.89 -23.68
CA LYS A 28 12.43 1.98 -24.42
C LYS A 28 11.42 3.01 -24.92
N ASP A 29 10.27 2.56 -25.43
CA ASP A 29 9.16 3.43 -25.83
C ASP A 29 8.56 4.24 -24.66
N ARG A 30 8.89 3.87 -23.42
CA ARG A 30 8.50 4.56 -22.17
C ARG A 30 9.66 5.30 -21.51
N HIS A 31 10.77 5.49 -22.22
CA HIS A 31 12.01 6.10 -21.70
C HIS A 31 12.58 5.37 -20.48
N ILE A 32 12.48 4.05 -20.48
CA ILE A 32 13.04 3.16 -19.46
C ILE A 32 14.02 2.20 -20.12
N ASP A 33 15.25 2.15 -19.61
CA ASP A 33 16.30 1.22 -20.01
C ASP A 33 16.29 0.02 -19.06
N VAL A 34 15.86 -1.14 -19.56
CA VAL A 34 15.71 -2.37 -18.76
C VAL A 34 17.01 -2.86 -18.12
N PHE A 35 18.17 -2.46 -18.63
CA PHE A 35 19.46 -2.88 -18.11
C PHE A 35 20.07 -1.89 -17.12
N LYS A 36 19.61 -0.63 -17.12
CA LYS A 36 20.11 0.43 -16.24
C LYS A 36 19.14 0.80 -15.13
N ASP A 37 17.85 0.81 -15.42
CA ASP A 37 16.83 1.34 -14.51
C ASP A 37 16.30 0.31 -13.52
N GLY A 38 16.46 -0.99 -13.79
CA GLY A 38 16.02 -2.02 -12.86
C GLY A 38 16.31 -3.42 -13.33
N ILE A 39 16.89 -4.24 -12.45
CA ILE A 39 17.20 -5.65 -12.69
C ILE A 39 15.96 -6.57 -12.65
N SER A 40 14.77 -6.04 -12.36
CA SER A 40 13.53 -6.79 -12.25
C SER A 40 12.32 -5.93 -12.63
N VAL A 41 11.23 -6.59 -13.07
CA VAL A 41 9.98 -5.90 -13.44
C VAL A 41 9.47 -4.96 -12.33
N PRO A 42 9.48 -5.32 -11.03
CA PRO A 42 9.10 -4.38 -9.97
C PRO A 42 10.00 -3.13 -9.89
N GLY A 43 11.30 -3.25 -10.19
CA GLY A 43 12.21 -2.11 -10.27
C GLY A 43 11.82 -1.13 -11.37
N LEU A 44 11.60 -1.66 -12.58
CA LEU A 44 11.17 -0.89 -13.75
C LEU A 44 9.77 -0.28 -13.55
N THR A 45 8.88 -1.03 -12.92
CA THR A 45 7.51 -0.61 -12.59
C THR A 45 7.50 0.64 -11.72
N MET A 46 8.45 0.77 -10.78
CA MET A 46 8.52 1.95 -9.92
C MET A 46 8.79 3.21 -10.71
N LYS A 47 9.76 3.15 -11.63
CA LYS A 47 10.09 4.28 -12.51
C LYS A 47 8.88 4.65 -13.36
N TYR A 48 8.20 3.67 -13.95
CA TYR A 48 6.99 3.91 -14.74
C TYR A 48 5.83 4.49 -13.92
N LEU A 49 5.61 3.99 -12.70
CA LEU A 49 4.59 4.48 -11.77
C LEU A 49 4.79 5.97 -11.46
N PHE A 50 6.01 6.38 -11.10
CA PHE A 50 6.31 7.77 -10.75
C PHE A 50 6.43 8.69 -11.97
N GLN A 51 6.80 8.19 -13.16
CA GLN A 51 6.67 8.95 -14.41
C GLN A 51 5.21 9.33 -14.69
N LYS A 52 4.26 8.46 -14.30
CA LYS A 52 2.82 8.71 -14.45
C LYS A 52 2.20 9.49 -13.29
N ALA A 53 2.97 9.80 -12.25
CA ALA A 53 2.50 10.56 -11.09
C ALA A 53 2.43 12.08 -11.32
N GLU A 54 2.62 12.56 -12.55
CA GLU A 54 2.55 13.98 -12.95
C GLU A 54 3.47 14.90 -12.12
N GLY A 55 4.62 14.38 -11.65
CA GLY A 55 5.58 15.15 -10.85
C GLY A 55 5.16 15.37 -9.40
N GLU A 56 4.14 14.68 -8.92
CA GLU A 56 3.70 14.79 -7.52
C GLU A 56 4.79 14.35 -6.53
N PRO A 57 5.13 15.17 -5.53
CA PRO A 57 6.10 14.79 -4.51
C PRO A 57 5.49 13.83 -3.50
N PHE A 58 6.31 12.93 -2.95
CA PHE A 58 5.92 12.03 -1.86
C PHE A 58 6.92 12.16 -0.72
N ALA A 59 6.45 12.53 0.47
CA ALA A 59 7.31 12.60 1.63
C ALA A 59 7.75 11.21 2.09
N LEU A 60 9.03 11.10 2.41
CA LEU A 60 9.62 9.96 3.09
C LEU A 60 9.79 10.26 4.58
N PHE A 61 9.88 9.22 5.40
CA PHE A 61 10.09 9.38 6.84
C PHE A 61 11.56 9.57 7.16
N ASN A 62 11.92 10.77 7.62
CA ASN A 62 13.28 11.11 8.01
C ASN A 62 13.67 10.47 9.36
N LYS A 63 14.94 10.61 9.76
CA LYS A 63 15.46 10.03 11.01
C LYS A 63 14.69 10.47 12.26
N HIS A 64 14.17 11.70 12.27
CA HIS A 64 13.38 12.24 13.38
C HIS A 64 12.01 11.53 13.50
N ASN A 65 11.38 11.21 12.37
CA ASN A 65 10.10 10.49 12.30
C ASN A 65 10.28 9.01 11.89
N LYS A 66 11.43 8.40 12.19
CA LYS A 66 11.71 7.01 11.79
C LYS A 66 10.70 6.02 12.38
N ASP A 67 10.08 6.38 13.50
CA ASP A 67 9.05 5.59 14.15
C ASP A 67 7.82 5.41 13.26
N LEU A 68 7.45 6.41 12.44
CA LEU A 68 6.37 6.28 11.46
C LEU A 68 6.63 5.15 10.47
N TYR A 69 7.85 4.99 9.96
CA TYR A 69 8.17 3.87 9.07
C TYR A 69 7.81 2.53 9.73
N TYR A 70 8.19 2.34 10.99
CA TYR A 70 7.89 1.12 11.74
C TYR A 70 6.39 0.99 12.07
N THR A 71 5.69 2.08 12.38
CA THR A 71 4.23 2.08 12.57
C THR A 71 3.51 1.62 11.29
N PHE A 72 3.85 2.20 10.12
CA PHE A 72 3.30 1.79 8.84
C PHE A 72 3.65 0.33 8.53
N ARG A 73 4.93 -0.06 8.70
CA ARG A 73 5.42 -1.43 8.45
C ARG A 73 4.69 -2.48 9.30
N ALA A 74 4.51 -2.22 10.59
CA ALA A 74 3.82 -3.12 11.51
C ALA A 74 2.34 -3.29 11.17
N ASN A 75 1.74 -2.27 10.53
CA ASN A 75 0.33 -2.25 10.13
C ASN A 75 0.11 -2.58 8.64
N LEU A 76 1.14 -3.06 7.92
CA LEU A 76 0.97 -3.65 6.59
C LEU A 76 0.28 -5.01 6.69
N VAL A 77 -1.04 -4.96 6.82
CA VAL A 77 -1.93 -6.14 6.81
C VAL A 77 -2.51 -6.25 5.40
N GLY A 78 -2.20 -7.34 4.69
CA GLY A 78 -2.66 -7.58 3.31
C GLY A 78 -4.15 -7.90 3.18
N GLY A 79 -4.54 -8.47 2.05
CA GLY A 79 -5.91 -8.91 1.78
C GLY A 79 -6.35 -10.02 2.74
N PRO A 80 -7.58 -9.96 3.29
CA PRO A 80 -8.09 -11.02 4.14
C PRO A 80 -8.39 -12.28 3.33
N SER A 81 -8.11 -13.45 3.90
CA SER A 81 -8.57 -14.72 3.36
C SER A 81 -9.29 -15.48 4.47
N ILE A 82 -10.60 -15.61 4.35
CA ILE A 82 -11.51 -16.02 5.41
C ILE A 82 -12.45 -17.09 4.89
N ILE A 83 -12.61 -18.16 5.65
CA ILE A 83 -13.64 -19.17 5.43
C ILE A 83 -14.79 -18.87 6.37
N PHE A 84 -15.98 -18.64 5.81
CA PHE A 84 -17.21 -18.40 6.56
C PHE A 84 -17.96 -19.71 6.76
N HIS A 85 -18.13 -20.47 5.66
CA HIS A 85 -18.81 -21.77 5.67
C HIS A 85 -17.95 -22.80 4.93
N ARG A 86 -17.88 -24.02 5.46
CA ARG A 86 -17.00 -25.06 4.89
C ARG A 86 -17.60 -25.86 3.77
N TYR A 87 -18.93 -25.92 3.68
CA TYR A 87 -19.62 -26.76 2.70
C TYR A 87 -20.98 -26.17 2.35
N GLN A 88 -21.23 -26.06 1.05
CA GLN A 88 -22.53 -25.74 0.46
C GLN A 88 -22.72 -26.57 -0.80
N GLU A 89 -23.91 -27.13 -1.00
CA GLU A 89 -24.24 -27.93 -2.17
C GLU A 89 -25.73 -27.80 -2.52
N LYS A 90 -25.97 -27.62 -3.83
CA LYS A 90 -27.28 -27.48 -4.44
C LYS A 90 -28.21 -28.61 -4.05
N GLY A 91 -29.42 -28.26 -3.63
CA GLY A 91 -30.46 -29.21 -3.26
C GLY A 91 -30.20 -29.97 -1.95
N LYS A 92 -29.08 -29.71 -1.26
CA LYS A 92 -28.68 -30.45 -0.06
C LYS A 92 -28.54 -29.56 1.16
N THR A 93 -27.83 -28.45 1.04
CA THR A 93 -27.58 -27.53 2.15
C THR A 93 -28.62 -26.43 2.19
N LYS A 94 -28.81 -25.84 3.37
CA LYS A 94 -29.75 -24.75 3.63
C LYS A 94 -28.98 -23.46 3.86
N ILE A 95 -29.49 -22.35 3.33
CA ILE A 95 -28.88 -21.04 3.52
C ILE A 95 -29.11 -20.57 4.96
N ARG A 96 -28.03 -20.31 5.71
CA ARG A 96 -28.07 -19.83 7.11
C ARG A 96 -28.96 -20.67 8.05
N ASN A 97 -29.08 -21.97 7.79
CA ASN A 97 -30.01 -22.86 8.50
C ASN A 97 -31.49 -22.46 8.42
N THR A 98 -31.88 -21.66 7.41
CA THR A 98 -33.29 -21.37 7.09
C THR A 98 -33.92 -22.51 6.30
N ASP A 99 -35.18 -22.40 5.90
CA ASP A 99 -35.81 -23.37 5.00
C ASP A 99 -35.45 -23.18 3.52
N ASN A 100 -34.74 -22.11 3.19
CA ASN A 100 -34.27 -21.86 1.83
C ASN A 100 -33.10 -22.78 1.49
N VAL A 101 -33.29 -23.63 0.49
CA VAL A 101 -32.28 -24.58 0.02
C VAL A 101 -31.27 -23.85 -0.87
N CYS A 102 -29.99 -24.21 -0.77
CA CYS A 102 -28.96 -23.73 -1.68
C CYS A 102 -29.30 -24.20 -3.10
N HIS A 103 -29.31 -23.27 -4.06
CA HIS A 103 -29.58 -23.55 -5.47
C HIS A 103 -28.34 -23.41 -6.33
N LYS A 104 -27.44 -22.48 -5.98
CA LYS A 104 -26.22 -22.22 -6.75
C LYS A 104 -25.11 -21.63 -5.88
N ILE A 105 -23.88 -21.91 -6.25
CA ILE A 105 -22.69 -21.23 -5.74
C ILE A 105 -22.17 -20.27 -6.81
N VAL A 106 -21.88 -19.03 -6.41
CA VAL A 106 -21.37 -17.98 -7.29
C VAL A 106 -20.08 -17.42 -6.71
N GLY A 107 -18.99 -17.47 -7.48
CA GLY A 107 -17.71 -16.84 -7.17
C GLY A 107 -17.56 -15.53 -7.93
N PHE A 108 -17.37 -14.43 -7.21
CA PHE A 108 -17.04 -13.12 -7.74
C PHE A 108 -15.54 -12.84 -7.58
N ASP A 109 -14.94 -12.15 -8.55
CA ASP A 109 -13.54 -11.70 -8.53
C ASP A 109 -13.49 -10.21 -8.89
N ALA A 110 -12.92 -9.39 -8.00
CA ALA A 110 -12.69 -7.97 -8.28
C ALA A 110 -11.58 -7.81 -9.30
N ASN A 111 -11.94 -7.36 -10.51
CA ASN A 111 -10.96 -7.18 -11.57
C ASN A 111 -9.90 -6.15 -11.16
N ALA A 112 -8.64 -6.59 -11.04
CA ALA A 112 -7.48 -5.76 -10.72
C ALA A 112 -7.69 -4.89 -9.46
N LEU A 113 -8.10 -5.51 -8.34
CA LEU A 113 -8.44 -4.80 -7.09
C LEU A 113 -7.34 -3.82 -6.62
N TYR A 114 -6.07 -4.25 -6.60
CA TYR A 114 -4.97 -3.37 -6.19
C TYR A 114 -4.67 -2.25 -7.19
N LEU A 115 -4.95 -2.47 -8.48
CA LEU A 115 -4.86 -1.41 -9.49
C LEU A 115 -5.97 -0.37 -9.27
N TRP A 116 -7.19 -0.81 -9.01
CA TRP A 116 -8.27 0.10 -8.61
C TRP A 116 -7.90 0.90 -7.35
N ALA A 117 -7.30 0.23 -6.36
CA ALA A 117 -6.91 0.85 -5.10
C ALA A 117 -5.81 1.91 -5.29
N ILE A 118 -4.80 1.67 -6.14
CA ILE A 118 -3.72 2.66 -6.39
C ILE A 118 -4.23 3.88 -7.17
N MET A 119 -5.32 3.75 -7.94
CA MET A 119 -5.97 4.85 -8.67
C MET A 119 -6.78 5.80 -7.75
N GLN A 120 -7.03 5.42 -6.50
CA GLN A 120 -7.73 6.28 -5.54
C GLN A 120 -6.85 7.44 -5.07
N ASN A 121 -7.40 8.33 -4.25
CA ASN A 121 -6.60 9.38 -3.60
C ASN A 121 -5.46 8.75 -2.82
N MET A 122 -4.23 9.15 -3.13
CA MET A 122 -3.00 8.70 -2.47
C MET A 122 -2.41 9.80 -1.59
N PRO A 123 -1.62 9.45 -0.55
CA PRO A 123 -0.93 10.40 0.31
C PRO A 123 0.24 11.07 -0.43
N THR A 124 0.01 12.24 -1.02
CA THR A 124 1.04 13.06 -1.69
C THR A 124 1.50 14.21 -0.81
N GLY A 125 2.60 14.84 -1.23
CA GLY A 125 3.22 15.97 -0.59
C GLY A 125 3.90 15.66 0.73
N SER A 126 4.19 16.74 1.46
CA SER A 126 4.59 16.69 2.87
C SER A 126 3.42 16.28 3.76
N TYR A 127 3.73 15.78 4.96
CA TYR A 127 2.72 15.39 5.93
C TYR A 127 2.69 16.32 7.15
N LEU A 128 1.54 16.37 7.79
CA LEU A 128 1.36 16.93 9.12
C LEU A 128 1.19 15.79 10.12
N ARG A 129 1.70 15.95 11.33
CA ARG A 129 1.60 14.95 12.40
C ARG A 129 1.05 15.60 13.67
N ARG A 130 0.15 14.91 14.36
CA ARG A 130 -0.36 15.28 15.68
C ARG A 130 -0.34 14.05 16.58
N ARG A 131 0.22 14.16 17.78
CA ARG A 131 0.36 13.04 18.72
C ARG A 131 -0.26 13.31 20.07
N GLU A 132 -0.84 12.29 20.69
CA GLU A 132 -1.40 12.33 22.03
C GLU A 132 -0.38 12.85 23.06
N GLU A 133 0.87 12.36 23.00
CA GLU A 133 1.97 12.76 23.91
C GLU A 133 2.29 14.27 23.88
N THR A 134 1.95 14.95 22.78
CA THR A 134 2.15 16.40 22.62
C THR A 134 0.88 17.22 22.84
N GLY A 135 -0.21 16.57 23.27
CA GLY A 135 -1.55 17.15 23.32
C GLY A 135 -2.07 17.52 21.93
N PHE A 136 -1.78 16.68 20.92
CA PHE A 136 -2.14 16.83 19.52
C PHE A 136 -1.71 18.18 18.92
N LYS A 137 -0.53 18.66 19.32
CA LYS A 137 0.09 19.82 18.70
C LYS A 137 0.50 19.49 17.26
N LEU A 138 0.27 20.43 16.36
CA LEU A 138 0.67 20.32 14.96
C LEU A 138 2.20 20.29 14.82
N GLU A 139 2.68 19.30 14.09
CA GLU A 139 4.06 19.16 13.64
C GLU A 139 4.09 19.01 12.12
N LYS A 140 4.95 19.78 11.45
CA LYS A 140 5.08 19.75 10.00
C LYS A 140 6.29 18.91 9.60
N SER A 141 6.17 18.09 8.56
CA SER A 141 7.31 17.37 7.98
C SER A 141 8.20 18.27 7.12
N ARG A 142 7.72 19.46 6.75
CA ARG A 142 8.42 20.45 5.93
C ARG A 142 8.80 21.69 6.76
N PRO A 143 9.97 22.31 6.50
CA PRO A 143 10.33 23.59 7.09
C PRO A 143 9.47 24.73 6.51
N VAL A 144 9.39 25.85 7.24
CA VAL A 144 8.69 27.06 6.80
C VAL A 144 9.35 27.68 5.57
N SER A 145 10.68 27.50 5.40
CA SER A 145 11.42 27.96 4.23
C SER A 145 10.83 27.45 2.91
N ASN A 146 10.31 26.22 2.87
CA ASN A 146 9.66 25.68 1.68
C ASN A 146 8.41 26.48 1.27
N GLU A 147 7.62 26.99 2.23
CA GLU A 147 6.44 27.82 1.90
C GLU A 147 6.86 29.15 1.26
N TRP A 148 7.94 29.75 1.76
CA TRP A 148 8.50 30.98 1.18
C TRP A 148 9.07 30.75 -0.22
N LEU A 149 9.86 29.69 -0.41
CA LEU A 149 10.44 29.37 -1.72
C LEU A 149 9.37 29.07 -2.77
N GLN A 150 8.28 28.39 -2.38
CA GLN A 150 7.15 28.16 -3.29
C GLN A 150 6.40 29.45 -3.63
N TRP A 151 6.26 30.35 -2.66
CA TRP A 151 5.71 31.68 -2.92
C TRP A 151 6.61 32.48 -3.89
N LYS A 152 7.92 32.49 -3.69
CA LYS A 152 8.87 33.17 -4.59
C LYS A 152 8.84 32.59 -6.01
N ALA A 153 8.81 31.26 -6.12
CA ALA A 153 8.66 30.58 -7.40
C ALA A 153 7.36 30.98 -8.14
N TYR A 154 6.26 31.11 -7.39
CA TYR A 154 4.96 31.56 -7.93
C TYR A 154 4.96 33.05 -8.32
N GLU A 155 5.44 33.92 -7.43
CA GLU A 155 5.47 35.37 -7.60
C GLU A 155 6.34 35.78 -8.79
N GLU A 156 7.49 35.15 -8.95
CA GLU A 156 8.44 35.45 -10.02
C GLU A 156 8.24 34.58 -11.27
N ASN A 157 7.35 33.58 -11.19
CA ASN A 157 7.11 32.60 -12.25
C ASN A 157 8.41 31.89 -12.71
N VAL A 158 9.21 31.43 -11.74
CA VAL A 158 10.49 30.74 -11.97
C VAL A 158 10.53 29.38 -11.27
N PHE A 159 11.34 28.45 -11.80
CA PHE A 159 11.65 27.22 -11.10
C PHE A 159 12.75 27.44 -10.05
N ILE A 160 12.42 27.21 -8.78
CA ILE A 160 13.38 27.24 -7.68
C ILE A 160 13.66 25.80 -7.25
N ARG A 161 14.92 25.38 -7.38
CA ARG A 161 15.42 24.10 -6.86
C ARG A 161 15.63 24.20 -5.35
N HIS A 162 14.99 23.34 -4.57
CA HIS A 162 15.10 23.31 -3.10
C HIS A 162 14.92 21.89 -2.54
N GLN A 163 15.20 21.68 -1.25
CA GLN A 163 15.14 20.37 -0.58
C GLN A 163 13.82 19.60 -0.79
N GLY A 164 12.72 20.31 -1.00
CA GLY A 164 11.38 19.72 -1.14
C GLY A 164 11.06 19.18 -2.54
N ASN A 165 11.82 19.58 -3.57
CA ASN A 165 11.59 19.15 -4.95
C ASN A 165 12.83 18.50 -5.61
N ASP A 166 14.03 18.72 -5.07
CA ASP A 166 15.28 18.10 -5.50
C ASP A 166 16.32 18.15 -4.35
N LYS A 167 17.54 17.67 -4.58
CA LYS A 167 18.67 17.89 -3.69
C LYS A 167 19.05 19.37 -3.66
N GLU A 168 19.25 19.93 -2.47
CA GLU A 168 19.76 21.29 -2.29
C GLU A 168 21.03 21.54 -3.12
N LYS A 169 21.10 22.72 -3.76
CA LYS A 169 22.32 23.13 -4.45
C LYS A 169 23.42 23.44 -3.42
N ARG A 170 24.66 23.13 -3.80
CA ARG A 170 25.87 23.48 -3.05
C ARG A 170 26.68 24.45 -3.91
N VAL A 171 27.00 25.64 -3.38
CA VAL A 171 27.64 26.72 -4.16
C VAL A 171 29.08 27.01 -3.71
N GLY A 172 29.92 27.37 -4.69
CA GLY A 172 31.33 27.73 -4.48
C GLY A 172 32.24 26.57 -4.08
N LEU A 173 33.54 26.88 -3.97
CA LEU A 173 34.57 25.93 -3.48
C LEU A 173 34.28 25.44 -2.06
N ARG A 174 33.63 26.27 -1.23
CA ARG A 174 33.22 25.91 0.13
C ARG A 174 32.02 24.96 0.16
N ARG A 175 31.37 24.68 -0.98
CA ARG A 175 30.19 23.82 -1.11
C ARG A 175 29.09 24.17 -0.10
N ILE A 176 28.74 25.45 -0.02
CA ILE A 176 27.75 25.93 0.95
C ILE A 176 26.34 25.47 0.54
N PRO A 177 25.55 24.84 1.41
CA PRO A 177 24.12 24.61 1.22
C PRO A 177 23.37 25.91 1.01
N VAL A 178 22.45 25.94 0.04
CA VAL A 178 21.48 27.03 -0.09
C VAL A 178 20.06 26.48 -0.02
N ASP A 179 19.14 27.23 0.58
CA ASP A 179 17.74 26.83 0.75
C ASP A 179 17.03 26.72 -0.61
N GLY A 180 17.23 27.70 -1.49
CA GLY A 180 16.70 27.71 -2.85
C GLY A 180 17.71 28.23 -3.88
N PHE A 181 17.65 27.68 -5.09
CA PHE A 181 18.42 28.17 -6.23
C PHE A 181 17.60 28.18 -7.51
N CYS A 182 17.55 29.33 -8.20
CA CYS A 182 17.01 29.44 -9.54
C CYS A 182 18.15 29.52 -10.55
N GLN A 183 18.14 28.62 -11.53
CA GLN A 183 19.16 28.59 -12.59
C GLN A 183 18.97 29.70 -13.62
N GLU A 184 17.72 30.01 -13.96
CA GLU A 184 17.36 31.00 -14.98
C GLU A 184 17.82 32.40 -14.61
N THR A 185 17.57 32.80 -13.36
CA THR A 185 17.92 34.13 -12.84
C THR A 185 19.27 34.17 -12.14
N ASN A 186 19.97 33.02 -12.04
CA ASN A 186 21.19 32.85 -11.25
C ASN A 186 21.05 33.35 -9.80
N THR A 187 19.87 33.14 -9.20
CA THR A 187 19.51 33.65 -7.87
C THR A 187 19.58 32.56 -6.80
N VAL A 188 20.21 32.90 -5.68
CA VAL A 188 20.20 32.14 -4.43
C VAL A 188 19.18 32.76 -3.49
N TYR A 189 18.29 31.92 -2.94
CA TYR A 189 17.30 32.31 -1.93
C TYR A 189 17.68 31.67 -0.60
N GLN A 190 17.76 32.47 0.47
CA GLN A 190 18.08 32.00 1.83
C GLN A 190 17.02 32.42 2.84
N PHE A 191 16.55 31.45 3.62
CA PHE A 191 15.56 31.67 4.66
C PHE A 191 16.22 31.64 6.03
N HIS A 192 16.18 32.77 6.74
CA HIS A 192 16.84 32.91 8.03
C HIS A 192 15.86 32.71 9.19
N GLY A 193 15.84 31.49 9.72
CA GLY A 193 15.16 31.16 10.99
C GLY A 193 15.67 32.05 12.13
N CYS A 194 14.80 32.84 12.77
CA CYS A 194 15.23 33.93 13.66
C CYS A 194 16.09 33.43 14.83
N HIS A 195 15.74 32.27 15.40
CA HIS A 195 16.51 31.66 16.49
C HIS A 195 17.86 31.06 16.03
N PHE A 196 17.90 30.51 14.82
CA PHE A 196 19.09 29.82 14.29
C PHE A 196 20.11 30.79 13.68
N HIS A 197 19.67 31.98 13.27
CA HIS A 197 20.51 33.03 12.67
C HIS A 197 20.75 34.24 13.58
N GLY A 198 20.43 34.11 14.87
CA GLY A 198 20.79 35.15 15.83
C GLY A 198 19.99 36.44 15.67
N HIS A 199 18.74 36.41 15.21
CA HIS A 199 17.91 37.60 15.04
C HIS A 199 17.17 37.99 16.32
N ASP A 200 17.33 39.23 16.75
CA ASP A 200 16.60 39.80 17.88
C ASP A 200 15.22 40.32 17.41
N CYS A 201 14.15 39.62 17.80
CA CYS A 201 12.78 39.95 17.45
C CYS A 201 11.79 39.32 18.44
N TYR A 202 10.49 39.57 18.29
CA TYR A 202 9.45 39.03 19.17
C TYR A 202 9.43 37.48 19.26
N LEU A 203 10.03 36.75 18.30
CA LEU A 203 10.15 35.28 18.34
C LEU A 203 11.28 34.78 19.26
N THR A 204 12.24 35.64 19.59
CA THR A 204 13.47 35.31 20.31
C THR A 204 13.59 36.06 21.64
N GLN A 205 12.89 37.18 21.81
CA GLN A 205 12.92 38.04 23.00
C GLN A 205 12.38 37.41 24.30
N HIS A 206 11.53 36.39 24.22
CA HIS A 206 10.96 35.72 25.40
C HIS A 206 11.84 34.59 25.97
N LYS A 207 13.06 34.42 25.46
CA LYS A 207 13.99 33.37 25.89
C LYS A 207 15.09 34.00 26.74
N CYS A 208 15.18 33.63 28.01
CA CYS A 208 16.31 34.01 28.85
C CYS A 208 17.55 33.24 28.37
N TYR A 209 18.48 33.94 27.72
CA TYR A 209 19.75 33.37 27.29
C TYR A 209 20.83 33.64 28.32
N THR A 210 21.64 32.62 28.61
CA THR A 210 22.92 32.77 29.30
C THR A 210 23.89 33.61 28.47
N VAL A 211 24.95 34.15 29.10
CA VAL A 211 25.99 34.92 28.41
C VAL A 211 26.63 34.12 27.26
N GLU A 212 26.84 32.81 27.46
CA GLU A 212 27.37 31.91 26.42
C GLU A 212 26.39 31.73 25.25
N GLU A 213 25.10 31.66 25.52
CA GLU A 213 24.07 31.57 24.47
C GLU A 213 23.97 32.86 23.67
N GLN A 214 24.15 34.01 24.32
CA GLN A 214 24.18 35.30 23.65
C GLN A 214 25.40 35.40 22.71
N GLN A 215 26.59 35.00 23.16
CA GLN A 215 27.78 34.95 22.30
C GLN A 215 27.60 34.02 21.09
N LYS A 216 26.96 32.85 21.28
CA LYS A 216 26.59 31.95 20.18
C LYS A 216 25.60 32.60 19.22
N PHE A 217 24.69 33.42 19.73
CA PHE A 217 23.70 34.15 18.93
C PHE A 217 24.38 35.16 17.99
N ASP A 218 25.35 35.92 18.53
CA ASP A 218 26.12 36.90 17.75
C ASP A 218 27.03 36.22 16.72
N MET A 219 27.68 35.10 17.09
CA MET A 219 28.48 34.31 16.14
C MET A 219 27.65 33.83 14.94
N ARG A 220 26.43 33.31 15.17
CA ARG A 220 25.51 32.89 14.10
C ARG A 220 25.11 34.03 13.18
N ARG A 221 24.89 35.22 13.74
CA ARG A 221 24.58 36.43 12.97
C ARG A 221 25.74 36.81 12.06
N ASN A 222 26.96 36.83 12.58
CA ASN A 222 28.16 37.11 11.79
C ASN A 222 28.42 36.06 10.71
N GLU A 223 28.23 34.77 11.03
CA GLU A 223 28.34 33.68 10.06
C GLU A 223 27.35 33.83 8.91
N THR A 224 26.11 34.24 9.19
CA THR A 224 25.09 34.48 8.16
C THR A 224 25.53 35.58 7.19
N VAL A 225 26.09 36.68 7.69
CA VAL A 225 26.63 37.77 6.88
C VAL A 225 27.81 37.28 6.04
N ASN A 226 28.76 36.55 6.65
CA ASN A 226 29.93 36.01 5.94
C ASN A 226 29.52 35.04 4.80
N ILE A 227 28.50 34.21 5.02
CA ILE A 227 27.97 33.30 4.00
C ILE A 227 27.31 34.09 2.87
N ARG A 228 26.49 35.09 3.19
CA ARG A 228 25.87 35.97 2.20
C ARG A 228 26.92 36.64 1.31
N ASP A 229 27.92 37.26 1.92
CA ASP A 229 28.93 38.03 1.21
C ASP A 229 29.82 37.11 0.35
N TYR A 230 30.13 35.91 0.86
CA TYR A 230 30.77 34.85 0.08
C TYR A 230 29.94 34.47 -1.15
N ILE A 231 28.65 34.18 -0.99
CA ILE A 231 27.78 33.79 -2.11
C ILE A 231 27.68 34.92 -3.15
N LYS A 232 27.51 36.17 -2.71
CA LYS A 232 27.49 37.34 -3.60
C LYS A 232 28.81 37.51 -4.36
N SER A 233 29.96 37.32 -3.69
CA SER A 233 31.28 37.38 -4.34
C SER A 233 31.50 36.35 -5.45
N LEU A 234 30.71 35.26 -5.46
CA LEU A 234 30.74 34.25 -6.52
C LEU A 234 29.90 34.66 -7.75
N GLY A 235 29.27 35.84 -7.74
CA GLY A 235 28.47 36.39 -8.84
C GLY A 235 27.01 35.94 -8.87
N TYR A 236 26.48 35.41 -7.76
CA TYR A 236 25.06 35.07 -7.65
C TYR A 236 24.22 36.28 -7.25
N ASN A 237 23.01 36.37 -7.81
CA ASN A 237 21.95 37.18 -7.21
C ASN A 237 21.56 36.55 -5.87
N TYR A 238 21.17 37.37 -4.89
CA TYR A 238 20.93 36.89 -3.53
C TYR A 238 19.70 37.55 -2.91
N GLU A 239 18.71 36.73 -2.59
CA GLU A 239 17.51 37.11 -1.86
C GLU A 239 17.47 36.40 -0.51
N GLU A 240 17.13 37.16 0.53
CA GLU A 240 16.97 36.63 1.88
C GLU A 240 15.67 37.12 2.50
N ILE A 241 15.10 36.29 3.37
CA ILE A 241 14.00 36.71 4.25
C ILE A 241 14.23 36.16 5.65
N ARG A 242 13.84 36.92 6.68
CA ARG A 242 13.84 36.42 8.05
C ARG A 242 12.50 35.79 8.41
N GLU A 243 12.52 34.83 9.32
CA GLU A 243 11.31 34.11 9.74
C GLU A 243 10.20 35.04 10.26
N CYS A 244 10.53 36.05 11.07
CA CYS A 244 9.55 37.01 11.59
C CYS A 244 8.99 37.93 10.49
N GLU A 245 9.80 38.27 9.49
CA GLU A 245 9.36 39.06 8.33
C GLU A 245 8.38 38.25 7.49
N PHE A 246 8.71 36.98 7.21
CA PHE A 246 7.80 36.09 6.49
C PHE A 246 6.49 35.87 7.25
N TYR A 247 6.51 35.68 8.57
CA TYR A 247 5.28 35.62 9.37
C TYR A 247 4.48 36.91 9.33
N THR A 248 5.13 38.06 9.20
CA THR A 248 4.44 39.35 9.02
C THR A 248 3.80 39.39 7.63
N GLN A 249 4.51 39.02 6.58
CA GLN A 249 3.97 38.92 5.21
C GLN A 249 2.77 37.97 5.13
N GLN A 250 2.80 36.82 5.82
CA GLN A 250 1.67 35.90 5.87
C GLN A 250 0.40 36.52 6.45
N LYS A 251 0.52 37.58 7.26
CA LYS A 251 -0.60 38.30 7.86
C LYS A 251 -1.03 39.54 7.06
N THR A 252 -0.10 40.17 6.34
CA THR A 252 -0.35 41.46 5.68
C THR A 252 -0.53 41.36 4.17
N SER A 253 0.07 40.38 3.49
CA SER A 253 -0.02 40.22 2.03
C SER A 253 -1.24 39.37 1.63
N GLN A 254 -2.20 39.99 0.95
CA GLN A 254 -3.39 39.31 0.45
C GLN A 254 -3.05 38.24 -0.59
N GLY A 255 -2.10 38.51 -1.49
CA GLY A 255 -1.65 37.55 -2.52
C GLY A 255 -1.02 36.31 -1.90
N LEU A 256 -0.14 36.48 -0.91
CA LEU A 256 0.48 35.36 -0.19
C LEU A 256 -0.57 34.56 0.59
N GLN A 257 -1.56 35.22 1.20
CA GLN A 257 -2.64 34.52 1.90
C GLN A 257 -3.47 33.65 0.96
N GLN A 258 -3.83 34.17 -0.22
CA GLN A 258 -4.55 33.42 -1.25
C GLN A 258 -3.72 32.22 -1.72
N PHE A 259 -2.43 32.39 -1.99
CA PHE A 259 -1.53 31.31 -2.38
C PHE A 259 -1.36 30.24 -1.29
N LEU A 260 -1.17 30.65 -0.03
CA LEU A 260 -1.05 29.67 1.06
C LEU A 260 -2.36 28.92 1.30
N HIS A 261 -3.51 29.51 0.99
CA HIS A 261 -4.79 28.80 1.05
C HIS A 261 -4.88 27.68 0.00
N THR A 262 -4.23 27.81 -1.17
CA THR A 262 -4.19 26.73 -2.16
C THR A 262 -3.17 25.64 -1.82
N LEU A 263 -2.17 25.95 -1.00
CA LEU A 263 -1.10 25.03 -0.63
C LEU A 263 -1.35 24.23 0.66
N ARG A 264 -1.99 24.86 1.66
CA ARG A 264 -2.11 24.31 3.01
C ARG A 264 -3.30 23.36 3.15
N LEU A 265 -3.15 22.36 4.01
CA LEU A 265 -4.27 21.47 4.37
C LEU A 265 -5.31 22.21 5.22
N PRO A 266 -6.60 21.79 5.19
CA PRO A 266 -7.71 22.53 5.83
C PRO A 266 -7.47 22.88 7.30
N LEU A 267 -6.85 21.96 8.05
CA LEU A 267 -6.60 22.10 9.49
C LEU A 267 -5.18 22.55 9.83
N GLU A 268 -4.35 22.91 8.86
CA GLU A 268 -2.95 23.32 9.11
C GLU A 268 -2.85 24.62 9.91
N LYS A 269 -3.87 25.49 9.86
CA LYS A 269 -3.97 26.69 10.71
C LYS A 269 -4.29 26.38 12.18
N VAL A 270 -4.77 25.17 12.47
CA VAL A 270 -5.21 24.76 13.80
C VAL A 270 -4.06 24.10 14.55
N ARG A 271 -3.52 24.83 15.53
CA ARG A 271 -2.32 24.41 16.29
C ARG A 271 -2.52 23.15 17.13
N LYS A 272 -3.71 22.94 17.70
CA LYS A 272 -4.06 21.77 18.51
C LYS A 272 -5.45 21.29 18.14
N LEU A 273 -5.66 19.98 18.04
CA LEU A 273 -6.97 19.38 17.83
C LEU A 273 -7.35 18.50 19.02
N SER A 274 -8.61 18.53 19.43
CA SER A 274 -9.13 17.52 20.36
C SER A 274 -9.38 16.19 19.63
N PRO A 275 -9.34 15.04 20.32
CA PRO A 275 -9.71 13.75 19.73
C PRO A 275 -11.09 13.76 19.06
N GLN A 276 -12.08 14.40 19.68
CA GLN A 276 -13.43 14.52 19.13
C GLN A 276 -13.44 15.31 17.82
N ARG A 277 -12.67 16.41 17.76
CA ARG A 277 -12.55 17.20 16.52
C ARG A 277 -11.82 16.43 15.43
N ILE A 278 -10.84 15.59 15.76
CA ILE A 278 -10.17 14.70 14.80
C ILE A 278 -11.18 13.73 14.19
N VAL A 279 -11.96 13.02 15.01
CA VAL A 279 -12.98 12.07 14.51
C VAL A 279 -13.99 12.79 13.61
N GLN A 280 -14.48 13.95 14.04
CA GLN A 280 -15.42 14.74 13.22
C GLN A 280 -14.79 15.20 11.91
N ALA A 281 -13.54 15.68 11.93
CA ALA A 281 -12.84 16.12 10.74
C ALA A 281 -12.56 14.98 9.74
N ILE A 282 -12.43 13.73 10.20
CA ILE A 282 -12.37 12.56 9.32
C ILE A 282 -13.74 12.32 8.66
N ARG A 283 -14.84 12.41 9.42
CA ARG A 283 -16.20 12.29 8.84
C ARG A 283 -16.48 13.37 7.79
N ASP A 284 -16.02 14.60 8.06
CA ASP A 284 -16.21 15.77 7.21
C ASP A 284 -15.20 15.86 6.05
N ASP A 285 -14.38 14.83 5.80
CA ASP A 285 -13.32 14.79 4.78
C ASP A 285 -12.26 15.92 4.89
N MET A 286 -12.13 16.56 6.05
CA MET A 286 -11.10 17.59 6.30
C MET A 286 -9.73 17.01 6.64
N ILE A 287 -9.68 15.74 7.07
CA ILE A 287 -8.44 14.98 7.33
C ILE A 287 -8.37 13.81 6.38
N PHE A 288 -7.46 13.91 5.40
CA PHE A 288 -7.01 12.78 4.60
C PHE A 288 -5.63 12.32 5.08
N GLY A 289 -5.49 11.03 5.35
CA GLY A 289 -4.28 10.48 5.93
C GLY A 289 -4.47 9.16 6.68
N ALA A 290 -3.69 8.96 7.74
CA ALA A 290 -3.75 7.78 8.58
C ALA A 290 -3.88 8.15 10.07
N ILE A 291 -4.59 7.32 10.83
CA ILE A 291 -4.82 7.49 12.27
C ILE A 291 -4.42 6.20 13.00
N GLU A 292 -3.64 6.34 14.07
CA GLU A 292 -3.34 5.23 14.97
C GLU A 292 -4.31 5.31 16.16
N CYS A 293 -5.19 4.31 16.31
CA CYS A 293 -6.26 4.36 17.30
C CYS A 293 -6.66 2.98 17.85
N ASP A 294 -7.35 3.02 18.99
CA ASP A 294 -8.19 1.93 19.47
C ASP A 294 -9.59 2.08 18.89
N ILE A 295 -10.15 1.00 18.36
CA ILE A 295 -11.48 0.99 17.73
C ILE A 295 -12.20 -0.33 18.04
N HIS A 296 -13.51 -0.28 18.23
CA HIS A 296 -14.31 -1.49 18.40
C HIS A 296 -15.72 -1.37 17.81
N VAL A 297 -16.32 -2.53 17.55
CA VAL A 297 -17.74 -2.70 17.28
C VAL A 297 -18.48 -2.65 18.63
N PRO A 298 -19.46 -1.75 18.82
CA PRO A 298 -20.34 -1.73 19.99
C PRO A 298 -21.12 -3.04 20.14
N ASP A 299 -21.49 -3.40 21.38
CA ASP A 299 -22.14 -4.69 21.67
C ASP A 299 -23.45 -4.87 20.90
N GLU A 300 -24.22 -3.79 20.77
CA GLU A 300 -25.48 -3.72 20.02
C GLU A 300 -25.32 -4.01 18.52
N LEU A 301 -24.11 -3.80 17.96
CA LEU A 301 -23.81 -4.04 16.54
C LEU A 301 -23.08 -5.37 16.28
N LYS A 302 -22.65 -6.10 17.33
CA LYS A 302 -21.95 -7.38 17.16
C LYS A 302 -22.74 -8.41 16.33
N PRO A 303 -24.07 -8.58 16.51
CA PRO A 303 -24.83 -9.52 15.67
C PRO A 303 -24.78 -9.18 14.18
N THR A 304 -24.81 -7.89 13.83
CA THR A 304 -24.75 -7.40 12.45
C THR A 304 -23.44 -7.78 11.76
N PHE A 305 -22.33 -7.70 12.50
CA PHE A 305 -20.96 -7.97 12.04
C PHE A 305 -20.49 -9.41 12.33
N ALA A 306 -21.35 -10.28 12.84
CA ALA A 306 -20.96 -11.61 13.29
C ALA A 306 -20.40 -12.47 12.14
N GLU A 307 -20.99 -12.36 10.95
CA GLU A 307 -20.48 -13.03 9.75
C GLU A 307 -19.19 -12.36 9.24
N MET A 308 -19.24 -11.06 8.94
CA MET A 308 -18.11 -10.27 8.44
C MET A 308 -17.56 -9.36 9.54
N CYS A 309 -16.65 -9.88 10.36
CA CYS A 309 -15.93 -9.06 11.34
C CYS A 309 -15.07 -8.00 10.61
N PRO A 310 -15.34 -6.70 10.78
CA PRO A 310 -14.88 -5.69 9.82
C PRO A 310 -13.42 -5.26 10.02
N ILE A 311 -12.82 -5.49 11.21
CA ILE A 311 -11.48 -4.99 11.53
C ILE A 311 -10.43 -6.07 11.22
N PHE A 312 -9.75 -5.94 10.08
CA PHE A 312 -8.70 -6.88 9.67
C PHE A 312 -7.34 -6.55 10.31
N LYS A 313 -6.80 -7.48 11.11
CA LYS A 313 -5.50 -7.30 11.79
C LYS A 313 -4.69 -8.60 11.85
N ASN A 314 -3.37 -8.45 11.97
CA ASN A 314 -2.49 -9.56 12.34
C ASN A 314 -2.38 -9.63 13.87
N THR A 315 -2.60 -10.81 14.45
CA THR A 315 -2.40 -11.06 15.87
C THR A 315 -1.93 -12.48 16.09
N ASP A 316 -1.28 -12.74 17.22
CA ASP A 316 -1.01 -14.12 17.64
C ASP A 316 -2.30 -14.77 18.12
N ILE A 317 -2.59 -15.95 17.58
CA ILE A 317 -3.74 -16.78 17.94
C ILE A 317 -3.22 -17.99 18.70
N SER A 318 -3.72 -18.16 19.91
CA SER A 318 -3.44 -19.28 20.80
C SER A 318 -4.56 -20.33 20.76
N ILE A 319 -4.39 -21.41 21.51
CA ILE A 319 -5.41 -22.46 21.66
C ILE A 319 -6.64 -22.00 22.45
N ASP A 320 -6.52 -20.91 23.20
CA ASP A 320 -7.64 -20.34 23.97
C ASP A 320 -8.49 -19.37 23.14
N ASP A 321 -8.02 -19.00 21.95
CA ASP A 321 -8.71 -18.09 21.02
C ASP A 321 -9.59 -18.83 19.99
N ILE A 322 -9.56 -20.17 19.96
CA ILE A 322 -10.30 -21.00 19.00
C ILE A 322 -11.50 -21.68 19.66
N GLY A 323 -12.53 -21.98 18.88
CA GLY A 323 -13.74 -22.65 19.38
C GLY A 323 -13.46 -24.06 19.92
N GLU A 324 -14.32 -24.52 20.83
CA GLU A 324 -14.15 -25.76 21.61
C GLU A 324 -13.81 -26.99 20.75
N HIS A 325 -14.54 -27.19 19.65
CA HIS A 325 -14.26 -28.28 18.71
C HIS A 325 -12.82 -28.25 18.17
N MET A 326 -12.34 -27.07 17.76
CA MET A 326 -10.97 -26.91 17.25
C MET A 326 -9.93 -27.02 18.36
N LYS A 327 -10.29 -26.64 19.59
CA LYS A 327 -9.45 -26.81 20.78
C LYS A 327 -9.20 -28.28 21.07
N ILE A 328 -10.26 -29.10 21.12
CA ILE A 328 -10.16 -30.56 21.31
C ILE A 328 -9.30 -31.17 20.20
N PHE A 329 -9.60 -30.86 18.93
CA PHE A 329 -8.81 -31.35 17.80
C PHE A 329 -7.33 -30.94 17.88
N ALA A 330 -7.04 -29.69 18.28
CA ALA A 330 -5.68 -29.20 18.40
C ALA A 330 -4.89 -29.94 19.48
N LEU A 331 -5.51 -30.19 20.63
CA LEU A 331 -4.94 -30.96 21.74
C LEU A 331 -4.64 -32.41 21.33
N GLU A 332 -5.62 -33.11 20.75
CA GLU A 332 -5.47 -34.51 20.32
C GLU A 332 -4.36 -34.68 19.28
N ARG A 333 -4.27 -33.76 18.32
CA ARG A 333 -3.28 -33.80 17.24
C ARG A 333 -1.95 -33.15 17.60
N LYS A 334 -1.81 -32.61 18.82
CA LYS A 334 -0.63 -31.88 19.29
C LYS A 334 -0.20 -30.76 18.32
N ILE A 335 -1.18 -30.06 17.75
CA ILE A 335 -0.95 -28.90 16.89
C ILE A 335 -1.24 -27.61 17.67
N MET A 336 -0.75 -26.46 17.17
CA MET A 336 -0.91 -25.15 17.84
C MET A 336 -0.33 -25.11 19.27
N THR A 337 0.75 -25.84 19.53
CA THR A 337 1.47 -25.83 20.82
C THR A 337 2.10 -24.48 21.18
N LYS A 338 2.23 -23.58 20.20
CA LYS A 338 2.66 -22.19 20.37
C LYS A 338 1.70 -21.26 19.63
N PRO A 339 1.47 -20.03 20.13
CA PRO A 339 0.70 -19.03 19.40
C PRO A 339 1.25 -18.81 17.99
N ARG A 340 0.35 -18.58 17.03
CA ARG A 340 0.70 -18.36 15.63
C ARG A 340 0.15 -17.04 15.14
N LYS A 341 1.03 -16.22 14.57
CA LYS A 341 0.63 -14.96 13.93
C LYS A 341 -0.27 -15.22 12.74
N SER A 342 -1.50 -14.73 12.80
CA SER A 342 -2.55 -14.94 11.80
C SER A 342 -3.25 -13.63 11.47
N LEU A 343 -3.71 -13.49 10.22
CA LEU A 343 -4.61 -12.42 9.81
C LEU A 343 -6.04 -12.85 10.12
N ILE A 344 -6.76 -12.04 10.88
CA ILE A 344 -8.15 -12.31 11.27
C ILE A 344 -9.05 -11.11 10.98
N GLY A 345 -10.35 -11.36 10.82
CA GLY A 345 -11.39 -10.36 11.08
C GLY A 345 -11.62 -10.26 12.58
N SER A 346 -11.78 -9.05 13.10
CA SER A 346 -11.97 -8.80 14.53
C SER A 346 -13.07 -7.78 14.79
N MET A 347 -13.69 -7.87 15.96
CA MET A 347 -14.63 -6.88 16.48
C MET A 347 -13.94 -5.71 17.17
N PHE A 348 -12.62 -5.77 17.37
CA PHE A 348 -11.85 -4.69 17.99
C PHE A 348 -10.42 -4.63 17.46
N GLY A 349 -9.81 -3.47 17.59
CA GLY A 349 -8.41 -3.21 17.29
C GLY A 349 -7.82 -2.33 18.37
N LYS A 350 -6.61 -2.66 18.81
CA LYS A 350 -5.83 -1.80 19.70
C LYS A 350 -4.62 -1.27 18.95
N LYS A 351 -4.40 0.04 19.06
CA LYS A 351 -3.24 0.73 18.46
C LYS A 351 -3.04 0.36 16.99
N LEU A 352 -4.14 0.32 16.23
CA LEU A 352 -4.11 0.03 14.79
C LEU A 352 -3.89 1.31 14.01
N LEU A 353 -2.99 1.28 13.03
CA LEU A 353 -2.91 2.34 12.03
C LEU A 353 -3.91 2.04 10.91
N LEU A 354 -4.85 2.95 10.68
CA LEU A 354 -5.91 2.84 9.69
C LEU A 354 -5.91 4.06 8.76
N ALA A 355 -6.16 3.84 7.47
CA ALA A 355 -6.36 4.96 6.55
C ALA A 355 -7.72 5.61 6.80
N THR A 356 -7.75 6.94 6.75
CA THR A 356 -8.94 7.76 7.02
C THR A 356 -10.17 7.41 6.17
N PRO A 357 -10.07 7.00 4.88
CA PRO A 357 -11.25 6.53 4.13
C PRO A 357 -11.90 5.28 4.75
N LEU A 358 -11.10 4.32 5.19
CA LEU A 358 -11.60 3.10 5.85
C LEU A 358 -12.18 3.44 7.25
N VAL A 359 -11.55 4.38 7.96
CA VAL A 359 -12.07 4.86 9.25
C VAL A 359 -13.41 5.56 9.09
N LYS A 360 -13.58 6.37 8.04
CA LYS A 360 -14.87 7.00 7.75
C LYS A 360 -15.96 5.94 7.57
N TRP A 361 -15.70 4.91 6.78
CA TRP A 361 -16.63 3.78 6.64
C TRP A 361 -16.93 3.12 7.99
N TYR A 362 -15.92 2.84 8.83
CA TYR A 362 -16.15 2.28 10.18
C TYR A 362 -17.05 3.17 11.04
N LEU A 363 -16.79 4.48 11.03
CA LEU A 363 -17.55 5.47 11.79
C LEU A 363 -19.00 5.56 11.29
N ASP A 364 -19.23 5.51 9.99
CA ASP A 364 -20.57 5.52 9.37
C ASP A 364 -21.34 4.23 9.68
N LYS A 365 -20.62 3.12 9.86
CA LYS A 365 -21.14 1.84 10.34
C LYS A 365 -21.34 1.75 11.85
N GLY A 366 -21.06 2.82 12.58
CA GLY A 366 -21.30 2.93 14.02
C GLY A 366 -20.18 2.38 14.91
N LEU A 367 -19.02 2.00 14.36
CA LEU A 367 -17.86 1.63 15.17
C LEU A 367 -17.36 2.84 15.97
N LYS A 368 -16.81 2.58 17.16
CA LYS A 368 -16.38 3.61 18.11
C LYS A 368 -14.86 3.60 18.24
N ILE A 369 -14.25 4.77 17.98
CA ILE A 369 -12.86 5.04 18.35
C ILE A 369 -12.82 5.47 19.81
N THR A 370 -12.07 4.74 20.64
CA THR A 370 -11.99 5.00 22.09
C THR A 370 -10.73 5.77 22.49
N ARG A 371 -9.65 5.65 21.70
CA ARG A 371 -8.39 6.37 21.92
C ARG A 371 -7.68 6.65 20.61
N ILE A 372 -7.08 7.83 20.50
CA ILE A 372 -6.25 8.23 19.37
C ILE A 372 -4.84 8.42 19.89
N TYR A 373 -3.86 7.76 19.28
CA TYR A 373 -2.45 7.91 19.63
C TYR A 373 -1.79 8.98 18.76
N GLN A 374 -2.11 8.98 17.48
CA GLN A 374 -1.60 9.97 16.53
C GLN A 374 -2.40 10.01 15.23
N VAL A 375 -2.27 11.12 14.51
CA VAL A 375 -2.81 11.35 13.18
C VAL A 375 -1.71 11.88 12.28
N ILE A 376 -1.64 11.35 11.06
CA ILE A 376 -0.75 11.78 10.00
C ILE A 376 -1.61 12.22 8.82
N GLU A 377 -1.59 13.51 8.48
CA GLU A 377 -2.36 14.11 7.38
C GLU A 377 -1.47 14.31 6.15
N PHE A 378 -2.02 14.03 4.97
CA PHE A 378 -1.37 14.17 3.67
C PHE A 378 -2.28 14.94 2.70
N THR A 379 -1.75 15.32 1.54
CA THR A 379 -2.57 15.88 0.46
C THR A 379 -3.20 14.72 -0.34
N PRO A 380 -4.54 14.66 -0.48
CA PRO A 380 -5.18 13.65 -1.32
C PRO A 380 -5.06 14.02 -2.81
N LYS A 381 -4.47 13.13 -3.62
CA LYS A 381 -4.53 13.24 -5.08
C LYS A 381 -4.61 11.88 -5.76
N GLN A 382 -5.42 11.75 -6.81
CA GLN A 382 -5.48 10.56 -7.68
C GLN A 382 -4.31 10.52 -8.67
N CYS A 383 -3.09 10.69 -8.17
CA CYS A 383 -1.88 10.86 -8.98
C CYS A 383 -1.53 9.64 -9.85
N PHE A 384 -2.05 8.45 -9.54
CA PHE A 384 -1.80 7.23 -10.34
C PHE A 384 -2.99 6.78 -11.18
N LYS A 385 -4.02 7.64 -11.35
CA LYS A 385 -5.16 7.31 -12.21
C LYS A 385 -4.71 7.01 -13.65
N THR A 386 -3.87 7.88 -14.21
CA THR A 386 -3.32 7.74 -15.56
C THR A 386 -2.49 6.45 -15.73
N PHE A 387 -1.78 6.02 -14.68
CA PHE A 387 -1.08 4.75 -14.65
C PHE A 387 -2.06 3.56 -14.73
N GLY A 388 -3.12 3.58 -13.91
CA GLY A 388 -4.13 2.53 -13.89
C GLY A 388 -4.95 2.45 -15.19
N ASP A 389 -5.29 3.59 -15.77
CA ASP A 389 -5.94 3.69 -17.09
C ASP A 389 -5.05 3.05 -18.16
N ALA A 390 -3.76 3.43 -18.23
CA ALA A 390 -2.81 2.86 -19.19
C ALA A 390 -2.65 1.33 -19.06
N VAL A 391 -2.65 0.79 -17.83
CA VAL A 391 -2.63 -0.68 -17.61
C VAL A 391 -3.92 -1.32 -18.11
N SER A 392 -5.07 -0.71 -17.82
CA SER A 392 -6.37 -1.25 -18.23
C SER A 392 -6.54 -1.22 -19.75
N ASP A 393 -6.13 -0.14 -20.39
CA ASP A 393 -6.24 0.07 -21.84
C ASP A 393 -5.36 -0.90 -22.61
N ALA A 394 -4.10 -1.09 -22.19
CA ALA A 394 -3.24 -2.11 -22.78
C ALA A 394 -3.84 -3.53 -22.67
N ARG A 395 -4.57 -3.82 -21.59
CA ARG A 395 -5.26 -5.11 -21.43
C ARG A 395 -6.53 -5.22 -22.27
N ARG A 396 -7.21 -4.12 -22.57
CA ARG A 396 -8.34 -4.08 -23.52
C ARG A 396 -7.85 -4.31 -24.94
N GLU A 397 -6.76 -3.64 -25.32
CA GLU A 397 -6.13 -3.81 -26.64
C GLU A 397 -5.66 -5.25 -26.86
N GLY A 398 -5.02 -5.88 -25.86
CA GLY A 398 -4.60 -7.28 -25.95
C GLY A 398 -5.75 -8.28 -26.01
N ASP A 399 -6.95 -7.92 -25.56
CA ASP A 399 -8.16 -8.73 -25.75
C ASP A 399 -8.72 -8.61 -27.19
N LEU A 400 -8.41 -7.52 -27.91
CA LEU A 400 -8.83 -7.28 -29.29
C LEU A 400 -7.82 -7.78 -30.33
N ASP A 401 -6.53 -7.70 -30.01
CA ASP A 401 -5.41 -8.03 -30.89
C ASP A 401 -4.45 -9.01 -30.20
N SER A 402 -4.44 -10.26 -30.68
CA SER A 402 -3.62 -11.34 -30.12
C SER A 402 -2.12 -11.07 -30.23
N SER A 403 -1.68 -10.21 -31.16
CA SER A 403 -0.27 -9.81 -31.27
C SER A 403 0.20 -8.95 -30.07
N ARG A 404 -0.75 -8.30 -29.38
CA ARG A 404 -0.50 -7.48 -28.19
C ARG A 404 -0.65 -8.24 -26.87
N ALA A 405 -0.95 -9.55 -26.91
CA ALA A 405 -1.16 -10.36 -25.70
C ALA A 405 0.04 -10.31 -24.73
N ILE A 406 1.27 -10.39 -25.23
CA ILE A 406 2.50 -10.30 -24.41
C ILE A 406 2.59 -8.96 -23.69
N ILE A 407 2.21 -7.88 -24.37
CA ILE A 407 2.21 -6.52 -23.80
C ILE A 407 1.13 -6.42 -22.72
N ALA A 408 -0.07 -6.96 -22.96
CA ALA A 408 -1.16 -6.98 -21.99
C ALA A 408 -0.79 -7.76 -20.72
N ASP A 409 -0.13 -8.91 -20.85
CA ASP A 409 0.36 -9.70 -19.72
C ASP A 409 1.49 -8.99 -18.96
N THR A 410 2.40 -8.33 -19.68
CA THR A 410 3.44 -7.50 -19.07
C THR A 410 2.83 -6.33 -18.30
N MET A 411 1.83 -5.64 -18.85
CA MET A 411 1.13 -4.53 -18.19
C MET A 411 0.33 -5.00 -16.98
N LYS A 412 -0.27 -6.20 -17.02
CA LYS A 412 -0.89 -6.83 -15.85
C LYS A 412 0.14 -7.04 -14.73
N LEU A 413 1.33 -7.54 -15.05
CA LEU A 413 2.40 -7.73 -14.07
C LEU A 413 2.90 -6.39 -13.49
N ILE A 414 3.06 -5.36 -14.34
CA ILE A 414 3.42 -3.99 -13.94
C ILE A 414 2.37 -3.42 -12.98
N GLY A 415 1.07 -3.54 -13.34
CA GLY A 415 -0.03 -3.10 -12.49
C GLY A 415 0.03 -3.71 -11.10
N ASN A 416 0.20 -5.04 -11.01
CA ASN A 416 0.25 -5.77 -9.74
C ASN A 416 1.57 -5.57 -8.96
N SER A 417 2.67 -5.24 -9.63
CA SER A 417 3.99 -5.07 -8.98
C SER A 417 4.20 -3.66 -8.40
N SER A 418 3.39 -2.69 -8.83
CA SER A 418 3.56 -1.27 -8.54
C SER A 418 3.57 -0.97 -7.04
N TYR A 419 2.47 -1.26 -6.35
CA TYR A 419 2.36 -1.05 -4.91
C TYR A 419 3.33 -1.95 -4.12
N GLY A 420 3.54 -3.19 -4.58
CA GLY A 420 4.43 -4.16 -3.92
C GLY A 420 5.86 -3.64 -3.79
N LYS A 421 6.34 -2.93 -4.81
CA LYS A 421 7.65 -2.28 -4.75
C LYS A 421 7.72 -1.19 -3.67
N THR A 422 6.67 -0.38 -3.49
CA THR A 422 6.64 0.71 -2.49
C THR A 422 6.73 0.22 -1.04
N ILE A 423 6.37 -1.04 -0.77
CA ILE A 423 6.39 -1.67 0.56
C ILE A 423 7.52 -2.70 0.73
N THR A 424 8.53 -2.66 -0.16
CA THR A 424 9.68 -3.57 -0.11
C THR A 424 10.39 -3.47 1.23
N ASN A 425 10.63 -4.59 1.89
CA ASN A 425 11.39 -4.62 3.14
C ASN A 425 12.90 -4.56 2.85
N LYS A 426 13.45 -3.35 2.78
CA LYS A 426 14.89 -3.18 2.52
C LYS A 426 15.77 -3.69 3.67
N GLU A 427 15.25 -3.84 4.89
CA GLU A 427 15.96 -4.46 6.03
C GLU A 427 16.22 -5.96 5.81
N GLY A 428 15.42 -6.60 4.94
CA GLY A 428 15.62 -7.98 4.52
C GLY A 428 16.72 -8.17 3.48
N HIS A 429 17.21 -7.09 2.84
CA HIS A 429 18.23 -7.21 1.81
C HIS A 429 19.58 -7.65 2.41
N ARG A 430 20.30 -8.47 1.64
CA ARG A 430 21.63 -9.00 1.96
C ARG A 430 22.63 -8.63 0.88
N ASN A 431 23.91 -8.64 1.24
CA ASN A 431 25.01 -8.73 0.30
C ASN A 431 25.44 -10.19 0.26
N ILE A 432 25.52 -10.75 -0.95
CA ILE A 432 25.91 -12.14 -1.16
C ILE A 432 27.27 -12.14 -1.82
N HIS A 433 28.22 -12.87 -1.22
CA HIS A 433 29.58 -13.00 -1.71
C HIS A 433 29.87 -14.48 -1.99
N ILE A 434 30.18 -14.81 -3.25
CA ILE A 434 30.65 -16.15 -3.61
C ILE A 434 32.18 -16.08 -3.64
N VAL A 435 32.84 -16.73 -2.68
CA VAL A 435 34.27 -16.59 -2.42
C VAL A 435 34.94 -17.91 -2.04
N PRO A 436 36.26 -18.06 -2.28
CA PRO A 436 37.04 -19.17 -1.73
C PRO A 436 37.20 -19.09 -0.20
N GLU A 437 37.62 -20.21 0.40
CA GLU A 437 37.77 -20.43 1.86
C GLU A 437 38.56 -19.32 2.60
N ASP A 438 39.68 -18.87 2.03
CA ASP A 438 40.56 -17.87 2.63
C ASP A 438 39.86 -16.51 2.81
N LYS A 439 39.01 -16.15 1.84
CA LYS A 439 38.20 -14.93 1.87
C LYS A 439 36.93 -15.11 2.69
N ALA A 440 36.31 -16.29 2.65
CA ALA A 440 35.16 -16.61 3.49
C ALA A 440 35.51 -16.41 4.98
N SER A 441 36.67 -16.94 5.39
CA SER A 441 37.22 -16.77 6.74
C SER A 441 37.32 -15.31 7.19
N ARG A 442 37.61 -14.38 6.28
CA ARG A 442 37.65 -12.93 6.60
C ARG A 442 36.25 -12.35 6.75
N LEU A 443 35.34 -12.68 5.84
CA LEU A 443 33.97 -12.15 5.84
C LEU A 443 33.15 -12.63 7.04
N ILE A 444 33.39 -13.85 7.53
CA ILE A 444 32.72 -14.40 8.73
C ILE A 444 33.05 -13.57 9.99
N ASN A 445 34.21 -12.93 10.02
CA ASN A 445 34.64 -12.08 11.14
C ASN A 445 34.07 -10.65 11.06
N GLU A 446 33.36 -10.28 9.99
CA GLU A 446 32.73 -8.97 9.90
C GLU A 446 31.46 -8.89 10.78
N THR A 447 31.23 -7.72 11.39
CA THR A 447 30.02 -7.47 12.19
C THR A 447 28.70 -7.60 11.40
N THR A 448 28.79 -7.55 10.07
CA THR A 448 27.66 -7.71 9.15
C THR A 448 27.38 -9.16 8.78
N PHE A 449 28.23 -10.12 9.14
CA PHE A 449 28.04 -11.53 8.83
C PHE A 449 26.67 -12.05 9.31
N ARG A 450 26.04 -12.88 8.48
CA ARG A 450 24.75 -13.52 8.78
C ARG A 450 24.81 -15.03 8.66
N ASP A 451 25.32 -15.53 7.55
CA ASP A 451 25.31 -16.96 7.25
C ASP A 451 26.42 -17.36 6.28
N LEU A 452 26.79 -18.64 6.30
CA LEU A 452 27.81 -19.24 5.45
C LEU A 452 27.29 -20.57 4.91
N ASN A 453 27.24 -20.70 3.58
CA ASN A 453 26.89 -21.95 2.91
C ASN A 453 28.03 -22.39 1.99
N GLU A 454 28.46 -23.64 2.06
CA GLU A 454 29.38 -24.19 1.07
C GLU A 454 28.59 -24.57 -0.20
N ILE A 455 29.01 -24.05 -1.36
CA ILE A 455 28.38 -24.38 -2.65
C ILE A 455 29.02 -25.64 -3.22
N SER A 456 30.35 -25.61 -3.42
CA SER A 456 31.14 -26.75 -3.91
C SER A 456 32.63 -26.47 -3.87
N ASN A 457 33.46 -27.49 -3.61
CA ASN A 457 34.92 -27.48 -3.81
C ASN A 457 35.63 -26.27 -3.16
N GLY A 458 35.37 -25.98 -1.88
CA GLY A 458 36.01 -24.87 -1.16
C GLY A 458 35.56 -23.48 -1.61
N CYS A 459 34.43 -23.40 -2.32
CA CYS A 459 33.73 -22.16 -2.65
C CYS A 459 32.50 -21.99 -1.74
N TYR A 460 32.42 -20.82 -1.11
CA TYR A 460 31.43 -20.49 -0.10
C TYR A 460 30.59 -19.31 -0.54
N GLU A 461 29.29 -19.38 -0.27
CA GLU A 461 28.38 -18.27 -0.23
C GLU A 461 28.38 -17.66 1.17
N VAL A 462 28.82 -16.42 1.29
CA VAL A 462 28.73 -15.66 2.54
C VAL A 462 27.60 -14.65 2.41
N GLU A 463 26.62 -14.75 3.31
CA GLU A 463 25.57 -13.75 3.45
C GLU A 463 25.96 -12.71 4.49
N SER A 464 25.88 -11.43 4.10
CA SER A 464 26.10 -10.29 4.99
C SER A 464 24.92 -9.32 4.99
N ALA A 465 24.63 -8.74 6.13
CA ALA A 465 23.73 -7.59 6.25
C ALA A 465 24.33 -6.35 5.55
N LYS A 466 23.46 -5.44 5.12
CA LYS A 466 23.91 -4.15 4.60
C LYS A 466 24.29 -3.21 5.75
N PRO A 467 25.49 -2.58 5.73
CA PRO A 467 25.92 -1.67 6.81
C PRO A 467 25.10 -0.39 6.89
N SER A 468 24.52 0.04 5.77
CA SER A 468 23.60 1.17 5.69
C SER A 468 22.48 0.86 4.70
N ILE A 469 21.27 1.28 5.05
CA ILE A 469 20.06 1.05 4.25
C ILE A 469 19.39 2.40 4.02
N ALA A 470 19.31 2.82 2.75
CA ALA A 470 18.51 3.97 2.37
C ALA A 470 17.03 3.59 2.41
N MET A 471 16.23 4.23 3.26
CA MET A 471 14.77 4.09 3.28
C MET A 471 14.13 5.07 2.30
N ASP A 472 14.28 4.77 1.02
CA ASP A 472 13.94 5.64 -0.13
C ASP A 472 12.62 5.26 -0.82
N LEU A 473 11.78 4.46 -0.15
CA LEU A 473 10.50 3.98 -0.68
C LEU A 473 9.31 4.54 0.12
N PRO A 474 8.28 5.07 -0.55
CA PRO A 474 7.11 5.65 0.11
C PRO A 474 6.13 4.54 0.55
N ILE A 475 6.42 3.93 1.71
CA ILE A 475 5.66 2.83 2.30
C ILE A 475 4.17 3.15 2.49
N GLN A 476 3.83 4.44 2.66
CA GLN A 476 2.46 4.91 2.80
C GLN A 476 1.60 4.60 1.56
N ILE A 477 2.17 4.54 0.35
CA ILE A 477 1.40 4.23 -0.87
C ILE A 477 0.83 2.82 -0.77
N GLY A 478 1.68 1.80 -0.60
CA GLY A 478 1.20 0.42 -0.49
C GLY A 478 0.38 0.16 0.77
N PHE A 479 0.58 0.92 1.86
CA PHE A 479 -0.34 0.90 3.00
C PHE A 479 -1.75 1.32 2.57
N PHE A 480 -1.91 2.48 1.91
CA PHE A 480 -3.21 2.95 1.44
C PHE A 480 -3.86 1.98 0.43
N VAL A 481 -3.07 1.39 -0.47
CA VAL A 481 -3.56 0.36 -1.41
C VAL A 481 -4.21 -0.81 -0.66
N TYR A 482 -3.59 -1.33 0.40
CA TYR A 482 -4.21 -2.39 1.21
C TYR A 482 -5.46 -1.92 1.96
N GLN A 483 -5.49 -0.67 2.43
CA GLN A 483 -6.66 -0.15 3.15
C GLN A 483 -7.86 0.05 2.21
N TYR A 484 -7.64 0.58 1.01
CA TYR A 484 -8.68 0.69 -0.02
C TYR A 484 -9.16 -0.67 -0.51
N ALA A 485 -8.26 -1.64 -0.71
CA ALA A 485 -8.66 -2.99 -1.12
C ALA A 485 -9.60 -3.64 -0.08
N LYS A 486 -9.31 -3.50 1.21
CA LYS A 486 -10.21 -3.96 2.29
C LYS A 486 -11.53 -3.22 2.29
N LEU A 487 -11.48 -1.89 2.17
CA LEU A 487 -12.67 -1.05 2.09
C LEU A 487 -13.58 -1.52 0.95
N ARG A 488 -13.04 -1.75 -0.24
CA ARG A 488 -13.82 -2.21 -1.41
C ARG A 488 -14.52 -3.56 -1.19
N MET A 489 -13.86 -4.50 -0.51
CA MET A 489 -14.47 -5.78 -0.15
C MET A 489 -15.58 -5.62 0.91
N LEU A 490 -15.38 -4.73 1.89
CA LEU A 490 -16.42 -4.41 2.89
C LEU A 490 -17.62 -3.70 2.25
N GLU A 491 -17.38 -2.77 1.33
CA GLU A 491 -18.46 -2.10 0.59
C GLU A 491 -19.18 -3.06 -0.36
N PHE A 492 -18.50 -4.06 -0.93
CA PHE A 492 -19.15 -5.10 -1.72
C PHE A 492 -20.05 -5.99 -0.86
N TYR A 493 -19.60 -6.35 0.35
CA TYR A 493 -20.45 -7.02 1.33
C TYR A 493 -21.68 -6.17 1.69
N ASP A 494 -21.50 -4.87 1.92
CA ASP A 494 -22.62 -3.95 2.16
C ASP A 494 -23.60 -3.88 0.98
N PHE A 495 -23.08 -3.89 -0.25
CA PHE A 495 -23.90 -3.92 -1.46
C PHE A 495 -24.75 -5.19 -1.49
N LEU A 496 -24.17 -6.35 -1.20
CA LEU A 496 -24.92 -7.61 -1.12
C LEU A 496 -26.02 -7.53 -0.04
N ASP A 497 -25.67 -7.06 1.16
CA ASP A 497 -26.60 -6.97 2.30
C ASP A 497 -27.73 -5.97 2.08
N LYS A 498 -27.43 -4.85 1.40
CA LYS A 498 -28.42 -3.84 1.01
C LYS A 498 -29.49 -4.47 0.11
N PHE A 499 -29.09 -5.15 -0.96
CA PHE A 499 -30.02 -5.54 -2.03
C PHE A 499 -30.60 -6.95 -1.91
N PHE A 500 -29.98 -7.86 -1.16
CA PHE A 500 -30.41 -9.25 -1.03
C PHE A 500 -30.71 -9.58 0.43
N ASP A 501 -31.86 -10.21 0.69
CA ASP A 501 -32.19 -10.65 2.04
C ASP A 501 -31.27 -11.81 2.45
N ARG A 502 -30.64 -11.69 3.62
CA ARG A 502 -29.69 -12.67 4.17
C ARG A 502 -30.28 -14.08 4.26
N GLN A 503 -31.61 -14.27 4.31
CA GLN A 503 -32.20 -15.61 4.28
C GLN A 503 -31.97 -16.36 2.95
N TYR A 504 -31.64 -15.66 1.87
CA TYR A 504 -31.45 -16.24 0.53
C TYR A 504 -30.00 -16.29 0.08
N TRP A 505 -29.05 -15.76 0.85
CA TRP A 505 -27.63 -15.87 0.55
C TRP A 505 -26.73 -15.91 1.79
N GLU A 506 -25.57 -16.54 1.66
CA GLU A 506 -24.50 -16.47 2.67
C GLU A 506 -23.11 -16.58 2.03
N TYR A 507 -22.10 -16.01 2.70
CA TYR A 507 -20.71 -16.16 2.29
C TYR A 507 -20.25 -17.59 2.51
N VAL A 508 -19.38 -18.09 1.64
CA VAL A 508 -18.66 -19.35 1.87
C VAL A 508 -17.20 -19.04 2.12
N GLU A 509 -16.57 -18.29 1.21
CA GLU A 509 -15.15 -18.00 1.23
C GLU A 509 -14.87 -16.61 0.66
N MET A 510 -13.79 -16.00 1.15
CA MET A 510 -13.18 -14.81 0.59
C MET A 510 -11.66 -15.01 0.56
N ASP A 511 -11.00 -14.66 -0.55
CA ASP A 511 -9.54 -14.56 -0.62
C ASP A 511 -9.12 -13.30 -1.36
N THR A 512 -8.74 -12.28 -0.60
CA THR A 512 -8.17 -11.00 -1.07
C THR A 512 -9.11 -10.17 -1.93
N ASP A 513 -9.40 -10.62 -3.14
CA ASP A 513 -10.22 -9.99 -4.18
C ASP A 513 -11.36 -10.89 -4.66
N SER A 514 -11.46 -12.13 -4.18
CA SER A 514 -12.57 -13.05 -4.48
C SER A 514 -13.61 -13.12 -3.37
N ALA A 515 -14.87 -13.37 -3.75
CA ALA A 515 -16.01 -13.60 -2.85
C ALA A 515 -16.88 -14.73 -3.38
N TYR A 516 -16.89 -15.87 -2.68
CA TYR A 516 -17.76 -17.00 -2.98
C TYR A 516 -18.97 -16.99 -2.06
N ILE A 517 -20.15 -17.02 -2.66
CA ILE A 517 -21.43 -17.04 -1.95
C ILE A 517 -22.28 -18.22 -2.38
N ALA A 518 -23.10 -18.72 -1.47
CA ALA A 518 -24.20 -19.63 -1.78
C ALA A 518 -25.50 -18.84 -1.85
N ILE A 519 -26.34 -19.15 -2.83
CA ILE A 519 -27.61 -18.47 -3.07
C ILE A 519 -28.77 -19.46 -3.21
N ALA A 520 -29.96 -19.05 -2.77
CA ALA A 520 -31.21 -19.80 -2.88
C ALA A 520 -31.99 -19.52 -4.18
N GLY A 521 -31.33 -18.96 -5.20
CA GLY A 521 -31.91 -18.66 -6.51
C GLY A 521 -31.00 -19.13 -7.65
N ASP A 522 -31.53 -19.14 -8.88
CA ASP A 522 -30.75 -19.50 -10.06
C ASP A 522 -29.79 -18.39 -10.47
N ARG A 523 -30.15 -17.12 -10.25
CA ARG A 523 -29.29 -15.95 -10.46
C ARG A 523 -29.35 -15.05 -9.24
N LEU A 524 -28.26 -14.34 -8.97
CA LEU A 524 -28.24 -13.34 -7.89
C LEU A 524 -29.31 -12.27 -8.11
N ASP A 525 -29.48 -11.79 -9.34
CA ASP A 525 -30.50 -10.81 -9.73
C ASP A 525 -31.94 -11.26 -9.42
N ASP A 526 -32.22 -12.55 -9.29
CA ASP A 526 -33.56 -13.06 -8.97
C ASP A 526 -33.92 -12.83 -7.49
N LEU A 527 -32.91 -12.61 -6.65
CA LEU A 527 -33.03 -12.45 -5.19
C LEU A 527 -33.11 -10.99 -4.74
N VAL A 528 -33.13 -10.04 -5.69
CA VAL A 528 -33.19 -8.60 -5.37
C VAL A 528 -34.49 -8.30 -4.62
N LYS A 529 -34.38 -7.65 -3.45
CA LYS A 529 -35.52 -7.14 -2.68
C LYS A 529 -36.46 -6.33 -3.60
N PRO A 530 -37.74 -6.73 -3.78
CA PRO A 530 -38.62 -6.12 -4.77
C PRO A 530 -38.71 -4.58 -4.65
N GLU A 531 -38.76 -4.06 -3.42
CA GLU A 531 -38.84 -2.64 -3.11
C GLU A 531 -37.56 -1.86 -3.47
N LEU A 532 -36.43 -2.54 -3.61
CA LEU A 532 -35.14 -1.93 -4.00
C LEU A 532 -34.78 -2.16 -5.47
N ARG A 533 -35.61 -2.85 -6.26
CA ARG A 533 -35.28 -3.24 -7.63
C ARG A 533 -34.86 -2.07 -8.52
N GLN A 534 -35.61 -0.97 -8.48
CA GLN A 534 -35.26 0.22 -9.28
C GLN A 534 -33.93 0.86 -8.84
N VAL A 535 -33.63 0.83 -7.55
CA VAL A 535 -32.37 1.35 -7.00
C VAL A 535 -31.21 0.43 -7.42
N TYR A 536 -31.42 -0.89 -7.35
CA TYR A 536 -30.46 -1.91 -7.78
C TYR A 536 -30.07 -1.73 -9.25
N GLU A 537 -31.05 -1.59 -10.16
CA GLU A 537 -30.76 -1.43 -11.59
C GLU A 537 -29.92 -0.18 -11.89
N ARG A 538 -30.08 0.90 -11.11
CA ARG A 538 -29.25 2.11 -11.25
C ARG A 538 -27.84 1.94 -10.67
N GLU A 539 -27.70 1.26 -9.54
CA GLU A 539 -26.43 1.18 -8.80
C GLU A 539 -25.57 -0.04 -9.18
N LYS A 540 -26.15 -1.11 -9.72
CA LYS A 540 -25.44 -2.38 -9.96
C LYS A 540 -24.20 -2.25 -10.84
N HIS A 541 -24.19 -1.28 -11.76
CA HIS A 541 -23.08 -1.03 -12.68
C HIS A 541 -21.85 -0.39 -12.01
N HIS A 542 -21.97 0.08 -10.76
CA HIS A 542 -20.82 0.45 -9.94
C HIS A 542 -20.07 -0.77 -9.37
N TRP A 543 -20.69 -1.95 -9.44
CA TRP A 543 -20.22 -3.19 -8.84
C TRP A 543 -19.96 -4.28 -9.87
N PHE A 544 -20.84 -4.41 -10.87
CA PHE A 544 -20.77 -5.43 -11.91
C PHE A 544 -20.58 -4.81 -13.29
N PRO A 545 -19.87 -5.49 -14.22
CA PRO A 545 -19.79 -5.07 -15.62
C PRO A 545 -21.16 -4.86 -16.26
N ARG A 546 -21.29 -3.80 -17.05
CA ARG A 546 -22.47 -3.60 -17.90
C ARG A 546 -22.56 -4.66 -18.98
N THR A 547 -23.80 -4.98 -19.36
CA THR A 547 -24.14 -5.99 -20.38
C THR A 547 -25.19 -5.51 -21.36
N ASP A 548 -25.49 -4.22 -21.38
CA ASP A 548 -26.46 -3.57 -22.27
C ASP A 548 -25.97 -3.52 -23.72
N THR A 549 -24.66 -3.36 -23.93
CA THR A 549 -24.01 -3.46 -25.24
C THR A 549 -22.75 -4.31 -25.19
N GLU A 550 -22.35 -4.90 -26.33
CA GLU A 550 -21.10 -5.68 -26.41
C GLU A 550 -19.87 -4.77 -26.27
N GLU A 551 -19.97 -3.48 -26.59
CA GLU A 551 -18.93 -2.49 -26.32
C GLU A 551 -18.76 -2.26 -24.81
N HIS A 552 -19.84 -1.98 -24.09
CA HIS A 552 -19.79 -1.81 -22.64
C HIS A 552 -19.29 -3.06 -21.93
N LYS A 553 -19.73 -4.25 -22.35
CA LYS A 553 -19.26 -5.51 -21.79
C LYS A 553 -17.76 -5.74 -22.01
N ARG A 554 -17.26 -5.49 -23.22
CA ARG A 554 -15.82 -5.58 -23.53
C ARG A 554 -15.02 -4.56 -22.73
N TYR A 555 -15.54 -3.35 -22.58
CA TYR A 555 -14.93 -2.32 -21.78
C TYR A 555 -14.89 -2.74 -20.30
N ASP A 556 -16.03 -2.98 -19.69
CA ASP A 556 -16.12 -3.22 -18.24
C ASP A 556 -15.43 -4.51 -17.77
N LYS A 557 -15.22 -5.48 -18.67
CA LYS A 557 -14.38 -6.68 -18.42
C LYS A 557 -12.99 -6.34 -17.88
N ARG A 558 -12.42 -5.19 -18.28
CA ARG A 558 -11.09 -4.73 -17.86
C ARG A 558 -11.13 -3.49 -16.96
N THR A 559 -12.31 -2.98 -16.61
CA THR A 559 -12.44 -1.84 -15.68
C THR A 559 -12.04 -2.26 -14.26
N PRO A 560 -11.04 -1.62 -13.64
CA PRO A 560 -10.59 -2.00 -12.30
C PRO A 560 -11.67 -1.80 -11.23
N GLY A 561 -11.77 -2.73 -10.29
CA GLY A 561 -12.64 -2.64 -9.11
C GLY A 561 -14.07 -3.13 -9.32
N LEU A 562 -14.46 -3.51 -10.56
CA LEU A 562 -15.71 -4.22 -10.81
C LEU A 562 -15.55 -5.72 -10.50
N PHE A 563 -16.56 -6.29 -9.88
CA PHE A 563 -16.67 -7.71 -9.58
C PHE A 563 -17.25 -8.43 -10.78
N LYS A 564 -16.54 -9.44 -11.29
CA LYS A 564 -17.06 -10.30 -12.36
C LYS A 564 -17.37 -11.67 -11.77
N VAL A 565 -18.35 -12.35 -12.34
CA VAL A 565 -18.54 -13.78 -12.08
C VAL A 565 -17.35 -14.53 -12.65
N GLU A 566 -16.58 -15.17 -11.78
CA GLU A 566 -15.43 -15.98 -12.17
C GLU A 566 -15.74 -17.48 -12.22
N TRP A 567 -16.74 -17.93 -11.46
CA TRP A 567 -17.16 -19.33 -11.41
C TRP A 567 -18.59 -19.46 -10.90
N GLU A 568 -19.35 -20.41 -11.47
CA GLU A 568 -20.67 -20.82 -11.00
C GLU A 568 -20.78 -22.34 -11.05
N GLY A 569 -21.50 -22.92 -10.10
CA GLY A 569 -21.78 -24.35 -10.09
C GLY A 569 -22.63 -24.81 -8.91
N ASP A 570 -22.73 -26.12 -8.76
CA ASP A 570 -23.62 -26.76 -7.80
C ASP A 570 -23.09 -26.78 -6.36
N GLY A 571 -21.78 -26.73 -6.13
CA GLY A 571 -21.28 -26.83 -4.76
C GLY A 571 -19.84 -26.40 -4.54
N ILE A 572 -19.50 -26.21 -3.27
CA ILE A 572 -18.17 -25.79 -2.81
C ILE A 572 -17.83 -26.47 -1.48
N VAL A 573 -16.59 -26.93 -1.35
CA VAL A 573 -15.98 -27.34 -0.10
C VAL A 573 -14.79 -26.44 0.19
N ALA A 574 -14.83 -25.67 1.27
CA ALA A 574 -13.78 -24.76 1.71
C ALA A 574 -13.22 -25.20 3.06
N LEU A 575 -12.01 -25.77 3.08
CA LEU A 575 -11.46 -26.39 4.29
C LEU A 575 -10.77 -25.36 5.20
N ASN A 576 -9.93 -24.53 4.60
CA ASN A 576 -9.21 -23.44 5.25
C ASN A 576 -8.82 -22.37 4.20
N SER A 577 -8.23 -21.28 4.67
CA SER A 577 -7.78 -20.17 3.81
C SER A 577 -6.95 -20.70 2.61
N LYS A 578 -7.40 -20.36 1.40
CA LYS A 578 -6.76 -20.74 0.12
C LYS A 578 -6.80 -22.24 -0.21
N MET A 579 -7.65 -23.01 0.46
CA MET A 579 -7.88 -24.44 0.23
C MET A 579 -9.37 -24.73 0.03
N TYR A 580 -9.80 -24.80 -1.23
CA TYR A 580 -11.20 -25.05 -1.57
C TYR A 580 -11.37 -25.77 -2.90
N TYR A 581 -12.52 -26.42 -3.07
CA TYR A 581 -12.92 -27.17 -4.26
C TYR A 581 -14.37 -26.85 -4.62
N CYS A 582 -14.56 -26.29 -5.80
CA CYS A 582 -15.84 -25.91 -6.38
C CYS A 582 -16.19 -26.91 -7.49
N PHE A 583 -17.43 -27.41 -7.51
CA PHE A 583 -17.87 -28.48 -8.40
C PHE A 583 -19.27 -28.30 -8.96
N GLY A 584 -19.60 -29.07 -10.00
CA GLY A 584 -20.90 -28.99 -10.68
C GLY A 584 -21.07 -27.69 -11.48
N GLY A 585 -19.96 -27.10 -11.92
CA GLY A 585 -19.94 -26.04 -12.91
C GLY A 585 -19.57 -26.59 -14.29
N SER A 586 -19.31 -25.71 -15.26
CA SER A 586 -18.79 -26.10 -16.57
C SER A 586 -17.42 -26.79 -16.48
N LYS A 587 -16.60 -26.35 -15.51
CA LYS A 587 -15.36 -26.98 -15.07
C LYS A 587 -15.24 -26.83 -13.57
N ASP A 588 -14.82 -27.89 -12.90
CA ASP A 588 -14.49 -27.84 -11.49
C ASP A 588 -13.30 -26.88 -11.28
N LYS A 589 -13.33 -26.12 -10.19
CA LYS A 589 -12.28 -25.16 -9.81
C LYS A 589 -11.74 -25.54 -8.45
N PHE A 590 -10.43 -25.42 -8.26
CA PHE A 590 -9.82 -25.68 -6.96
C PHE A 590 -8.65 -24.76 -6.67
N SER A 591 -8.45 -24.48 -5.39
CA SER A 591 -7.26 -23.82 -4.85
C SER A 591 -6.60 -24.74 -3.84
N CYS A 592 -5.29 -24.96 -4.00
CA CYS A 592 -4.48 -25.71 -3.04
C CYS A 592 -3.11 -25.06 -2.85
N LYS A 593 -3.00 -24.06 -1.97
CA LYS A 593 -1.73 -23.36 -1.76
C LYS A 593 -0.70 -24.29 -1.09
N GLY A 594 0.50 -24.36 -1.67
CA GLY A 594 1.61 -25.18 -1.15
C GLY A 594 1.62 -26.63 -1.63
N ILE A 595 0.69 -27.04 -2.50
CA ILE A 595 0.66 -28.38 -3.10
C ILE A 595 1.08 -28.29 -4.57
N ASN A 596 2.06 -29.12 -4.97
CA ASN A 596 2.47 -29.21 -6.36
C ASN A 596 1.40 -29.98 -7.17
N LYS A 597 0.80 -29.32 -8.15
CA LYS A 597 -0.28 -29.88 -8.99
C LYS A 597 0.17 -30.99 -9.94
N SER A 598 1.44 -31.00 -10.38
CA SER A 598 1.93 -32.02 -11.32
C SER A 598 2.26 -33.35 -10.65
N ARG A 599 2.37 -33.35 -9.31
CA ARG A 599 2.77 -34.53 -8.52
C ARG A 599 1.64 -35.11 -7.66
N ASN A 600 0.45 -34.49 -7.67
CA ASN A 600 -0.67 -34.90 -6.82
C ASN A 600 -1.98 -34.88 -7.61
N GLU A 601 -2.82 -35.90 -7.45
CA GLU A 601 -4.18 -35.92 -7.98
C GLU A 601 -5.09 -35.05 -7.09
N VAL A 602 -5.20 -33.77 -7.43
CA VAL A 602 -6.01 -32.82 -6.68
C VAL A 602 -7.46 -32.87 -7.17
N GLY A 603 -8.34 -33.52 -6.42
CA GLY A 603 -9.78 -33.62 -6.70
C GLY A 603 -10.68 -33.46 -5.47
N LYS A 604 -11.99 -33.71 -5.63
CA LYS A 604 -13.00 -33.64 -4.55
C LYS A 604 -12.66 -34.53 -3.35
N SER A 605 -11.97 -35.64 -3.56
CA SER A 605 -11.55 -36.60 -2.52
C SER A 605 -10.56 -36.01 -1.51
N ILE A 606 -9.62 -35.17 -1.95
CA ILE A 606 -8.68 -34.46 -1.06
C ILE A 606 -9.40 -33.39 -0.24
N HIS A 607 -10.52 -32.89 -0.74
CA HIS A 607 -11.34 -31.87 -0.10
C HIS A 607 -12.52 -32.45 0.67
N ASN A 608 -12.58 -33.77 0.86
CA ASN A 608 -13.67 -34.38 1.60
C ASN A 608 -13.54 -34.02 3.09
N PRO A 609 -14.55 -33.37 3.71
CA PRO A 609 -14.49 -32.97 5.12
C PRO A 609 -14.33 -34.17 6.08
N ASN A 610 -14.65 -35.39 5.62
CA ASN A 610 -14.50 -36.63 6.38
C ASN A 610 -13.19 -37.40 6.08
N VAL A 611 -12.39 -36.96 5.11
CA VAL A 611 -11.11 -37.60 4.80
C VAL A 611 -10.01 -36.88 5.56
N ASN A 612 -9.49 -37.58 6.57
CA ASN A 612 -8.23 -37.28 7.23
C ASN A 612 -7.16 -37.00 6.17
N CYS A 613 -6.86 -35.73 5.90
CA CYS A 613 -5.66 -35.35 5.16
C CYS A 613 -4.45 -35.81 5.98
N LYS A 614 -3.95 -37.01 5.69
CA LYS A 614 -2.59 -37.39 6.07
C LYS A 614 -1.67 -36.33 5.46
N PRO A 615 -0.71 -35.77 6.22
CA PRO A 615 0.33 -34.98 5.61
C PRO A 615 1.05 -35.90 4.63
N THR A 616 0.90 -35.65 3.33
CA THR A 616 1.74 -36.29 2.33
C THR A 616 3.19 -35.94 2.67
N GLN A 617 3.92 -36.92 3.20
CA GLN A 617 5.33 -36.87 3.63
C GLN A 617 6.34 -36.53 2.51
N ARG A 618 5.90 -36.00 1.36
CA ARG A 618 6.76 -35.76 0.18
C ARG A 618 6.82 -34.30 -0.26
N ALA A 619 6.76 -33.38 0.69
CA ALA A 619 7.07 -31.96 0.48
C ALA A 619 8.27 -31.49 1.32
N TYR A 620 9.21 -32.39 1.64
CA TYR A 620 10.56 -31.97 2.06
C TYR A 620 11.43 -31.90 0.81
N TYR A 621 12.03 -30.73 0.60
CA TYR A 621 13.14 -30.54 -0.32
C TYR A 621 14.23 -31.56 0.01
N SER A 622 14.61 -32.38 -0.97
CA SER A 622 15.87 -33.10 -0.93
C SER A 622 17.00 -32.07 -1.07
N THR A 623 17.45 -31.49 0.03
CA THR A 623 18.85 -31.07 0.13
C THR A 623 19.65 -32.34 0.36
N ASN A 624 20.06 -32.98 -0.74
CA ASN A 624 21.13 -33.96 -0.82
C ASN A 624 21.45 -34.14 -2.31
N MET A 625 22.38 -33.32 -2.80
CA MET A 625 23.47 -33.73 -3.68
C MET A 625 24.67 -32.86 -3.34
#